data_AF-A0A7C5NAA4-F1
#
_entry.id   AF-A0A7C5NAA4-F1
#
_cell.length_a   1.000
_cell.length_b   1.000
_cell.length_c   1.000
_cell.angle_alpha   90.00
_cell.angle_beta   90.00
_cell.angle_gamma   90.00
#
_symmetry.space_group_name_H-M   'P 1'
#
loop_
_entity.id
_entity.type
_entity.pdbx_description
1 polymer ?
#
loop_
_entity_poly.entity_id
_entity_poly.type
_entity_poly.pdbx_seq_one_letter_code
_entity_poly.pdbx_strand_id
1 'polypeptide(L)'
;MNIRFLLCISLLLLFSSPLFSQYQKLTEFSENRGEYINQLKTFMTSSKRKKLEEVFELYQSKFQSFSEEEFKSIREVSNQMLVQKMSASPYFSDYLKCLSVVKNSEEGAAKFEEWQQVLNQMLGDIKNRKLNPFKKFLSFSIGFFEKGALRSSKSGTNWLAQADDYKIIYEDGVAAIKYDKLNLIAARKKDSISIEGTAGIFYPSKLEWHGKGGKVYWDRFEELKDVYAELGEYKIEVKKSLYNVPKAKFYHPEFFPNGPIEGSFGDKISAKNKATGGSYPRFESKDSILSISNIGAGIQYTGGFRFKGKTVYGFGSKDHKAKITLFKDSTTPVFKAASELFVIRKDEQISGERVETVMFFDQDSIYHPSLNFKFDIANQIIKVNRGKRGSDRNPFYNSFNQMNIDTDRIDWFVQKDSMVIGSVLPGGIGKGNTQVSFESLEYFDEGDYRRIQSIADYNPIAALKVISEKKGTKTLDANFLAKQMNPRFSVSSIQSLLYDLVAQGFVNYDSDKQIVEVKDKVLHYADASREKVDYDVLRIVSETKKANAVFNLKT
;
A
#
# COMPACT_ATOMS: atom_id res chain seq x y z
N MET A 1 42.09 -21.25 101.11
CA MET A 1 42.36 -21.99 99.86
C MET A 1 41.10 -22.80 99.57
N ASN A 2 40.25 -22.55 98.57
CA ASN A 2 40.56 -22.13 97.21
C ASN A 2 39.53 -21.17 96.61
N ILE A 3 40.06 -20.00 96.29
CA ILE A 3 39.63 -19.05 95.27
C ILE A 3 39.65 -19.78 93.92
N ARG A 4 38.60 -20.55 93.59
CA ARG A 4 38.40 -21.07 92.22
C ARG A 4 36.93 -21.16 91.79
N PHE A 5 35.97 -20.99 92.70
CA PHE A 5 34.54 -21.08 92.34
C PHE A 5 33.86 -19.73 92.09
N LEU A 6 34.49 -18.61 92.45
CA LEU A 6 33.92 -17.26 92.28
C LEU A 6 34.22 -16.61 90.92
N LEU A 7 35.10 -17.19 90.10
CA LEU A 7 35.59 -16.56 88.86
C LEU A 7 34.85 -16.98 87.58
N CYS A 8 33.96 -17.98 87.65
CA CYS A 8 33.19 -18.43 86.49
C CYS A 8 31.77 -17.86 86.41
N ILE A 9 31.26 -17.21 87.48
CA ILE A 9 29.91 -16.61 87.49
C ILE A 9 29.94 -15.12 87.10
N SER A 10 31.11 -14.48 87.11
CA SER A 10 31.30 -13.08 86.68
C SER A 10 31.51 -12.92 85.16
N LEU A 11 31.67 -13.99 84.38
CA LEU A 11 31.93 -13.89 82.93
C LEU A 11 30.72 -14.25 82.04
N LEU A 12 29.57 -14.55 82.65
CA LEU A 12 28.33 -14.96 81.96
C LEU A 12 27.22 -13.90 82.05
N LEU A 13 27.56 -12.66 82.39
CA LEU A 13 26.64 -11.52 82.53
C LEU A 13 26.98 -10.31 81.62
N LEU A 14 27.73 -10.51 80.53
CA LEU A 14 28.13 -9.41 79.62
C LEU A 14 27.81 -9.62 78.13
N PHE A 15 26.84 -10.48 77.78
CA PHE A 15 26.38 -10.61 76.38
C PHE A 15 24.85 -10.69 76.25
N SER A 16 24.12 -9.84 76.97
CA SER A 16 22.68 -9.60 76.74
C SER A 16 22.43 -8.18 76.23
N SER A 17 22.94 -7.89 75.04
CA SER A 17 22.35 -6.89 74.16
C SER A 17 22.04 -7.54 72.82
N PRO A 18 20.82 -8.05 72.62
CA PRO A 18 20.35 -8.23 71.27
C PRO A 18 20.02 -6.83 70.74
N LEU A 19 21.00 -6.19 70.09
CA LEU A 19 20.73 -5.21 69.04
C LEU A 19 20.08 -5.98 67.87
N PHE A 20 18.85 -6.44 68.06
CA PHE A 20 17.93 -6.64 66.94
C PHE A 20 17.60 -5.24 66.44
N SER A 21 18.43 -4.74 65.52
CA SER A 21 17.92 -3.83 64.50
C SER A 21 16.77 -4.57 63.83
N GLN A 22 15.56 -4.25 64.26
CA GLN A 22 14.36 -4.68 63.57
C GLN A 22 14.44 -4.02 62.20
N TYR A 23 14.92 -4.79 61.21
CA TYR A 23 14.66 -4.50 59.82
C TYR A 23 13.16 -4.76 59.58
N GLN A 24 12.31 -3.91 60.17
CA GLN A 24 10.89 -3.94 59.90
C GLN A 24 10.74 -3.71 58.41
N LYS A 25 10.15 -4.70 57.74
CA LYS A 25 9.83 -4.60 56.33
C LYS A 25 8.89 -3.41 56.19
N LEU A 26 9.33 -2.36 55.50
CA LEU A 26 8.55 -1.15 55.28
C LEU A 26 7.18 -1.51 54.68
N THR A 27 6.13 -1.32 55.48
CA THR A 27 4.74 -1.60 55.12
C THR A 27 4.01 -0.35 54.66
N GLU A 28 4.42 0.81 55.16
CA GLU A 28 3.84 2.12 54.88
C GLU A 28 4.92 3.20 55.05
N PHE A 29 4.85 4.26 54.26
CA PHE A 29 5.70 5.43 54.41
C PHE A 29 5.13 6.42 55.44
N SER A 30 6.00 7.15 56.14
CA SER A 30 5.62 8.16 57.14
C SER A 30 4.83 9.33 56.52
N GLU A 31 3.94 9.92 57.31
CA GLU A 31 3.26 11.20 57.00
C GLU A 31 4.21 12.40 57.17
N ASN A 32 5.28 12.24 57.96
CA ASN A 32 6.29 13.27 58.08
C ASN A 32 7.17 13.29 56.83
N ARG A 33 7.25 14.44 56.13
CA ARG A 33 8.01 14.58 54.88
C ARG A 33 9.51 14.25 55.00
N GLY A 34 10.13 14.64 56.12
CA GLY A 34 11.54 14.38 56.39
C GLY A 34 11.81 12.90 56.65
N GLU A 35 10.91 12.23 57.36
CA GLU A 35 11.00 10.79 57.58
C GLU A 35 10.70 10.00 56.30
N TYR A 36 9.67 10.39 55.54
CA TYR A 36 9.31 9.83 54.25
C TYR A 36 10.51 9.77 53.30
N ILE A 37 11.23 10.89 53.13
CA ILE A 37 12.35 10.94 52.18
C ILE A 37 13.52 10.05 52.63
N ASN A 38 13.75 9.89 53.93
CA ASN A 38 14.78 9.01 54.48
C ASN A 38 14.42 7.53 54.33
N GLN A 39 13.15 7.18 54.57
CA GLN A 39 12.63 5.84 54.33
C GLN A 39 12.71 5.47 52.84
N LEU A 40 12.31 6.39 51.96
CA LEU A 40 12.41 6.21 50.51
C LEU A 40 13.86 6.05 50.04
N LYS A 41 14.80 6.84 50.60
CA LYS A 41 16.24 6.70 50.32
C LYS A 41 16.71 5.28 50.64
N THR A 42 16.41 4.81 51.85
CA THR A 42 16.81 3.48 52.32
C THR A 42 16.22 2.38 51.42
N PHE A 43 14.94 2.50 51.08
CA PHE A 43 14.25 1.58 50.20
C PHE A 43 14.89 1.50 48.80
N MET A 44 15.16 2.66 48.19
CA MET A 44 15.73 2.77 46.84
C MET A 44 17.19 2.30 46.78
N THR A 45 17.97 2.56 47.83
CA THR A 45 19.43 2.31 47.86
C THR A 45 19.83 0.97 48.49
N SER A 46 18.88 0.22 49.09
CA SER A 46 19.11 -1.11 49.69
C SER A 46 19.90 -2.10 48.80
N SER A 47 19.71 -2.03 47.48
CA SER A 47 20.39 -2.88 46.49
C SER A 47 21.79 -2.40 46.07
N LYS A 48 22.28 -1.26 46.58
CA LYS A 48 23.57 -0.63 46.22
C LYS A 48 23.78 -0.41 44.71
N ARG A 49 22.69 -0.20 43.97
CA ARG A 49 22.72 0.07 42.53
C ARG A 49 22.78 1.58 42.31
N LYS A 50 23.91 2.07 41.79
CA LYS A 50 24.15 3.49 41.46
C LYS A 50 23.00 4.15 40.71
N LYS A 51 22.41 3.47 39.72
CA LYS A 51 21.27 3.99 38.95
C LYS A 51 20.03 4.34 39.80
N LEU A 52 19.81 3.63 40.92
CA LEU A 52 18.69 3.93 41.82
C LEU A 52 19.01 5.08 42.78
N GLU A 53 20.28 5.23 43.16
CA GLU A 53 20.78 6.40 43.90
C GLU A 53 20.57 7.66 43.05
N GLU A 54 21.00 7.65 41.79
CA GLU A 54 20.83 8.78 40.85
C GLU A 54 19.36 9.16 40.66
N VAL A 55 18.45 8.18 40.55
CA VAL A 55 17.01 8.44 40.42
C VAL A 55 16.43 9.04 41.69
N PHE A 56 16.85 8.55 42.86
CA PHE A 56 16.43 9.11 44.14
C PHE A 56 16.93 10.54 44.32
N GLU A 57 18.19 10.83 44.02
CA GLU A 57 18.79 12.16 44.11
C GLU A 57 18.06 13.17 43.21
N LEU A 58 17.74 12.77 41.97
CA LEU A 58 16.95 13.59 41.05
C LEU A 58 15.59 13.93 41.64
N TYR A 59 14.86 12.93 42.15
CA TYR A 59 13.57 13.16 42.80
C TYR A 59 13.70 14.03 44.05
N GLN A 60 14.68 13.77 44.91
CA GLN A 60 14.93 14.51 46.15
C GLN A 60 15.16 16.00 45.86
N SER A 61 15.89 16.33 44.79
CA SER A 61 16.11 17.73 44.38
C SER A 61 14.82 18.47 44.02
N LYS A 62 13.77 17.75 43.60
CA LYS A 62 12.46 18.30 43.25
C LYS A 62 11.42 18.14 44.35
N PHE A 63 11.70 17.39 45.40
CA PHE A 63 10.70 16.99 46.40
C PHE A 63 10.04 18.17 47.13
N GLN A 64 10.77 19.28 47.31
CA GLN A 64 10.23 20.48 47.96
C GLN A 64 9.24 21.25 47.07
N SER A 65 9.16 20.96 45.77
CA SER A 65 8.23 21.60 44.84
C SER A 65 6.81 21.01 44.86
N PHE A 66 6.58 19.95 45.65
CA PHE A 66 5.27 19.34 45.84
C PHE A 66 4.58 19.93 47.07
N SER A 67 3.36 20.43 46.90
CA SER A 67 2.45 20.86 47.96
C SER A 67 2.12 19.73 48.94
N GLU A 68 1.43 20.05 50.03
CA GLU A 68 1.01 19.04 51.01
C GLU A 68 -0.02 18.06 50.42
N GLU A 69 -0.92 18.56 49.59
CA GLU A 69 -1.92 17.76 48.88
C GLU A 69 -1.25 16.81 47.87
N GLU A 70 -0.30 17.32 47.08
CA GLU A 70 0.48 16.50 46.15
C GLU A 70 1.32 15.46 46.90
N PHE A 71 1.91 15.82 48.04
CA PHE A 71 2.66 14.88 48.88
C PHE A 71 1.77 13.76 49.43
N LYS A 72 0.57 14.07 49.92
CA LYS A 72 -0.42 13.06 50.35
C LYS A 72 -0.74 12.09 49.21
N SER A 73 -0.96 12.60 48.00
CA SER A 73 -1.19 11.77 46.83
C SER A 73 0.01 10.89 46.48
N ILE A 74 1.23 11.45 46.55
CA ILE A 74 2.47 10.70 46.28
C ILE A 74 2.64 9.56 47.27
N ARG A 75 2.40 9.84 48.55
CA ARG A 75 2.47 8.87 49.64
C ARG A 75 1.44 7.76 49.45
N GLU A 76 0.21 8.11 49.09
CA GLU A 76 -0.87 7.13 48.86
C GLU A 76 -0.51 6.14 47.76
N VAL A 77 -0.12 6.62 46.57
CA VAL A 77 0.35 5.75 45.48
C VAL A 77 1.55 4.90 45.91
N SER A 78 2.51 5.50 46.62
CA SER A 78 3.69 4.78 47.13
C SER A 78 3.31 3.63 48.07
N ASN A 79 2.35 3.86 48.97
CA ASN A 79 1.84 2.86 49.91
C ASN A 79 1.09 1.74 49.19
N GLN A 80 0.20 2.07 48.24
CA GLN A 80 -0.49 1.07 47.42
C GLN A 80 0.51 0.21 46.62
N MET A 81 1.58 0.80 46.11
CA MET A 81 2.68 0.05 45.47
C MET A 81 3.40 -0.89 46.45
N LEU A 82 3.61 -0.49 47.72
CA LEU A 82 4.15 -1.38 48.75
C LEU A 82 3.21 -2.55 49.07
N VAL A 83 1.89 -2.31 49.16
CA VAL A 83 0.86 -3.35 49.35
C VAL A 83 0.91 -4.38 48.23
N GLN A 84 1.08 -3.92 46.98
CA GLN A 84 1.27 -4.78 45.80
C GLN A 84 2.67 -5.45 45.73
N LYS A 85 3.52 -5.24 46.74
CA LYS A 85 4.88 -5.76 46.85
C LYS A 85 5.74 -5.38 45.65
N MET A 86 5.60 -4.15 45.15
CA MET A 86 6.39 -3.62 44.05
C MET A 86 7.81 -3.26 44.51
N SER A 87 8.80 -3.63 43.72
CA SER A 87 10.22 -3.40 44.02
C SER A 87 10.70 -1.99 43.66
N ALA A 88 11.84 -1.58 44.23
CA ALA A 88 12.51 -0.32 43.91
C ALA A 88 12.78 -0.13 42.40
N SER A 89 13.07 -1.21 41.67
CA SER A 89 13.18 -1.22 40.21
C SER A 89 12.34 -2.33 39.59
N PRO A 90 11.61 -2.09 38.49
CA PRO A 90 11.49 -0.81 37.79
C PRO A 90 10.46 0.15 38.42
N TYR A 91 9.56 -0.32 39.29
CA TYR A 91 8.34 0.39 39.67
C TYR A 91 8.58 1.76 40.34
N PHE A 92 9.16 1.80 41.54
CA PHE A 92 9.44 3.08 42.20
C PHE A 92 10.41 3.93 41.40
N SER A 93 11.43 3.32 40.77
CA SER A 93 12.36 4.04 39.90
C SER A 93 11.66 4.79 38.76
N ASP A 94 10.67 4.18 38.11
CA ASP A 94 9.96 4.82 36.99
C ASP A 94 8.92 5.82 37.50
N TYR A 95 8.27 5.54 38.64
CA TYR A 95 7.38 6.49 39.32
C TYR A 95 8.10 7.78 39.73
N LEU A 96 9.26 7.68 40.40
CA LEU A 96 10.05 8.84 40.83
C LEU A 96 10.60 9.66 39.66
N LYS A 97 10.97 9.01 38.55
CA LYS A 97 11.34 9.73 37.31
C LYS A 97 10.16 10.51 36.75
N CYS A 98 8.97 9.91 36.69
CA CYS A 98 7.77 10.60 36.22
C CYS A 98 7.43 11.80 37.11
N LEU A 99 7.48 11.65 38.43
CA LEU A 99 7.32 12.78 39.37
C LEU A 99 8.31 13.90 39.09
N SER A 100 9.53 13.55 38.69
CA SER A 100 10.56 14.52 38.36
C SER A 100 10.31 15.27 37.05
N VAL A 101 9.33 14.88 36.22
CA VAL A 101 9.09 15.51 34.91
C VAL A 101 7.64 15.93 34.66
N VAL A 102 6.66 15.37 35.36
CA VAL A 102 5.22 15.59 35.13
C VAL A 102 4.80 17.06 35.31
N LYS A 103 5.45 17.80 36.21
CA LYS A 103 5.19 19.23 36.45
C LYS A 103 5.98 20.17 35.52
N ASN A 104 6.74 19.64 34.55
CA ASN A 104 7.52 20.47 33.63
C ASN A 104 6.69 21.07 32.49
N SER A 105 5.48 20.56 32.22
CA SER A 105 4.59 21.07 31.17
C SER A 105 3.70 22.22 31.65
N GLU A 106 3.07 22.90 30.70
CA GLU A 106 1.93 23.77 30.98
C GLU A 106 0.84 22.95 31.71
N GLU A 107 0.14 23.59 32.67
CA GLU A 107 -0.84 22.93 33.56
C GLU A 107 -0.32 21.72 34.34
N GLY A 108 1.00 21.64 34.59
CA GLY A 108 1.64 20.47 35.20
C GLY A 108 1.05 20.00 36.54
N ALA A 109 0.42 20.89 37.33
CA ALA A 109 -0.28 20.51 38.55
C ALA A 109 -1.55 19.70 38.28
N ALA A 110 -2.36 20.12 37.29
CA ALA A 110 -3.56 19.37 36.87
C ALA A 110 -3.16 18.04 36.22
N LYS A 111 -2.11 18.02 35.38
CA LYS A 111 -1.60 16.77 34.78
C LYS A 111 -1.04 15.81 35.82
N PHE A 112 -0.41 16.34 36.87
CA PHE A 112 0.01 15.54 38.02
C PHE A 112 -1.20 14.90 38.71
N GLU A 113 -2.26 15.66 38.99
CA GLU A 113 -3.45 15.16 39.68
C GLU A 113 -4.17 14.08 38.85
N GLU A 114 -4.41 14.32 37.56
CA GLU A 114 -5.00 13.33 36.64
C GLU A 114 -4.16 12.04 36.61
N TRP A 115 -2.83 12.17 36.52
CA TRP A 115 -1.93 11.03 36.49
C TRP A 115 -1.99 10.22 37.79
N GLN A 116 -1.98 10.89 38.95
CA GLN A 116 -2.10 10.24 40.25
C GLN A 116 -3.44 9.50 40.41
N GLN A 117 -4.54 10.14 39.97
CA GLN A 117 -5.86 9.51 39.99
C GLN A 117 -5.88 8.23 39.15
N VAL A 118 -5.33 8.26 37.94
CA VAL A 118 -5.24 7.08 37.07
C VAL A 118 -4.34 6.01 37.69
N LEU A 119 -3.23 6.37 38.33
CA LEU A 119 -2.38 5.40 39.04
C LEU A 119 -3.14 4.69 40.17
N ASN A 120 -3.90 5.43 40.98
CA ASN A 120 -4.72 4.87 42.06
C ASN A 120 -5.79 3.92 41.51
N GLN A 121 -6.50 4.31 40.44
CA GLN A 121 -7.49 3.45 39.79
C GLN A 121 -6.83 2.17 39.23
N MET A 122 -5.69 2.31 38.56
CA MET A 122 -4.93 1.16 38.05
C MET A 122 -4.48 0.21 39.16
N LEU A 123 -4.08 0.73 40.32
CA LEU A 123 -3.64 -0.04 41.48
C LEU A 123 -4.80 -0.77 42.16
N GLY A 124 -5.95 -0.11 42.29
CA GLY A 124 -7.20 -0.68 42.82
C GLY A 124 -7.74 -1.83 41.95
N ASP A 125 -7.56 -1.75 40.63
CA ASP A 125 -8.03 -2.76 39.67
C ASP A 125 -7.08 -3.95 39.47
N ILE A 126 -5.95 -4.01 40.19
CA ILE A 126 -5.00 -5.14 40.07
C ILE A 126 -5.65 -6.43 40.58
N LYS A 127 -5.99 -7.30 39.64
CA LYS A 127 -6.43 -8.68 39.91
C LYS A 127 -5.30 -9.68 39.65
N ASN A 128 -5.19 -10.71 40.49
CA ASN A 128 -4.22 -11.80 40.35
C ASN A 128 -2.76 -11.34 40.16
N ARG A 129 -2.38 -10.23 40.80
CA ARG A 129 -1.04 -9.64 40.74
C ARG A 129 -0.55 -9.37 39.30
N LYS A 130 -1.46 -9.04 38.38
CA LYS A 130 -1.11 -8.66 36.99
C LYS A 130 -0.54 -7.23 36.94
N LEU A 131 0.72 -7.06 37.35
CA LEU A 131 1.37 -5.75 37.47
C LEU A 131 1.86 -5.15 36.13
N ASN A 132 1.82 -5.93 35.04
CA ASN A 132 2.42 -5.54 33.76
C ASN A 132 1.76 -4.29 33.12
N PRO A 133 0.42 -4.09 33.14
CA PRO A 133 -0.19 -2.86 32.64
C PRO A 133 0.31 -1.61 33.37
N PHE A 134 0.35 -1.65 34.71
CA PHE A 134 0.87 -0.56 35.55
C PHE A 134 2.35 -0.27 35.25
N LYS A 135 3.19 -1.31 35.20
CA LYS A 135 4.61 -1.18 34.81
C LYS A 135 4.78 -0.50 33.44
N LYS A 136 4.00 -0.91 32.43
CA LYS A 136 4.07 -0.32 31.09
C LYS A 136 3.64 1.13 31.09
N PHE A 137 2.61 1.49 31.86
CA PHE A 137 2.11 2.85 31.96
C PHE A 137 3.12 3.80 32.63
N LEU A 138 3.74 3.37 33.74
CA LEU A 138 4.84 4.12 34.36
C LEU A 138 6.01 4.33 33.39
N SER A 139 6.48 3.27 32.74
CA SER A 139 7.59 3.36 31.79
C SER A 139 7.27 4.24 30.57
N PHE A 140 6.02 4.27 30.14
CA PHE A 140 5.54 5.14 29.06
C PHE A 140 5.53 6.62 29.50
N SER A 141 5.01 6.88 30.70
CA SER A 141 4.78 8.23 31.23
C SER A 141 6.04 9.09 31.24
N ILE A 142 7.22 8.49 31.48
CA ILE A 142 8.51 9.21 31.45
C ILE A 142 8.73 9.90 30.10
N GLY A 143 8.71 9.12 29.01
CA GLY A 143 8.98 9.66 27.66
C GLY A 143 7.85 10.56 27.16
N PHE A 144 6.63 10.31 27.63
CA PHE A 144 5.47 11.12 27.34
C PHE A 144 5.59 12.52 27.96
N PHE A 145 5.82 12.62 29.27
CA PHE A 145 5.94 13.93 29.94
C PHE A 145 7.20 14.71 29.52
N GLU A 146 8.30 14.04 29.18
CA GLU A 146 9.50 14.74 28.72
C GLU A 146 9.41 15.29 27.29
N LYS A 147 8.68 14.62 26.39
CA LYS A 147 8.81 14.82 24.93
C LYS A 147 7.51 14.71 24.14
N GLY A 148 6.38 14.51 24.80
CA GLY A 148 5.12 14.10 24.14
C GLY A 148 5.22 12.75 23.44
N ALA A 149 6.16 11.87 23.82
CA ALA A 149 6.42 10.66 23.06
C ALA A 149 5.40 9.54 23.36
N LEU A 150 4.53 9.24 22.39
CA LEU A 150 3.68 8.04 22.40
C LEU A 150 4.54 6.76 22.30
N ARG A 151 5.67 6.85 21.60
CA ARG A 151 6.68 5.79 21.55
C ARG A 151 8.07 6.37 21.29
N SER A 152 9.05 5.88 22.06
CA SER A 152 10.47 6.16 21.83
C SER A 152 11.27 4.86 21.65
N SER A 153 12.16 4.83 20.66
CA SER A 153 12.99 3.69 20.27
C SER A 153 14.25 4.15 19.56
N LYS A 154 15.39 3.55 19.92
CA LYS A 154 16.69 3.88 19.30
C LYS A 154 16.80 3.46 17.82
N SER A 155 16.15 2.35 17.44
CA SER A 155 16.26 1.75 16.09
C SER A 155 14.95 1.71 15.30
N GLY A 156 13.82 1.86 15.99
CA GLY A 156 12.47 1.82 15.44
C GLY A 156 11.91 3.22 15.12
N THR A 157 10.60 3.26 14.89
CA THR A 157 9.84 4.48 14.64
C THR A 157 9.47 5.18 15.95
N ASN A 158 9.76 6.47 16.07
CA ASN A 158 9.28 7.28 17.17
C ASN A 158 7.96 7.94 16.78
N TRP A 159 7.02 8.00 17.72
CA TRP A 159 5.75 8.70 17.55
C TRP A 159 5.65 9.76 18.65
N LEU A 160 5.43 11.00 18.25
CA LEU A 160 5.33 12.18 19.10
C LEU A 160 3.95 12.82 18.92
N ALA A 161 3.30 13.12 20.03
CA ALA A 161 2.10 13.94 20.08
C ALA A 161 2.52 15.39 20.34
N GLN A 162 2.26 16.27 19.39
CA GLN A 162 2.54 17.70 19.52
C GLN A 162 1.24 18.43 19.89
N ALA A 163 0.94 18.42 21.19
CA ALA A 163 -0.09 19.21 21.85
C ALA A 163 0.08 19.04 23.37
N ASP A 164 -0.13 20.12 24.12
CA ASP A 164 -0.08 20.12 25.59
C ASP A 164 -1.46 19.87 26.22
N ASP A 165 -2.54 20.12 25.48
CA ASP A 165 -3.91 19.81 25.89
C ASP A 165 -4.27 18.34 25.63
N TYR A 166 -4.25 17.55 26.69
CA TYR A 166 -4.67 16.15 26.72
C TYR A 166 -5.27 15.80 28.07
N LYS A 167 -6.02 14.69 28.11
CA LYS A 167 -6.51 14.09 29.35
C LYS A 167 -5.91 12.73 29.58
N ILE A 168 -5.51 12.45 30.81
CA ILE A 168 -5.11 11.10 31.25
C ILE A 168 -6.36 10.42 31.79
N ILE A 169 -6.80 9.35 31.13
CA ILE A 169 -8.06 8.67 31.45
C ILE A 169 -7.84 7.21 31.80
N TYR A 170 -8.77 6.64 32.57
CA TYR A 170 -8.84 5.21 32.89
C TYR A 170 -10.27 4.73 32.68
N GLU A 171 -10.49 4.03 31.56
CA GLU A 171 -11.81 3.54 31.16
C GLU A 171 -11.71 2.04 30.85
N ASP A 172 -12.72 1.26 31.23
CA ASP A 172 -12.79 -0.19 31.03
C ASP A 172 -11.52 -0.95 31.47
N GLY A 173 -10.90 -0.51 32.56
CA GLY A 173 -9.70 -1.11 33.12
C GLY A 173 -8.39 -0.79 32.38
N VAL A 174 -8.39 0.20 31.47
CA VAL A 174 -7.24 0.55 30.64
C VAL A 174 -6.91 2.04 30.74
N ALA A 175 -5.67 2.35 31.14
CA ALA A 175 -5.14 3.71 31.10
C ALA A 175 -4.83 4.15 29.67
N ALA A 176 -5.19 5.39 29.36
CA ALA A 176 -5.07 5.98 28.03
C ALA A 176 -4.82 7.50 28.09
N ILE A 177 -4.32 8.05 26.98
CA ILE A 177 -4.18 9.49 26.77
C ILE A 177 -5.15 9.91 25.69
N LYS A 178 -6.05 10.83 26.00
CA LYS A 178 -7.05 11.37 25.08
C LYS A 178 -6.65 12.77 24.63
N TYR A 179 -6.74 13.00 23.32
CA TYR A 179 -6.58 14.30 22.69
C TYR A 179 -7.82 14.64 21.88
N ASP A 180 -8.34 15.85 22.09
CA ASP A 180 -9.40 16.40 21.25
C ASP A 180 -8.82 17.01 19.96
N LYS A 181 -7.54 17.42 19.96
CA LYS A 181 -6.79 17.83 18.77
C LYS A 181 -5.27 17.80 19.02
N LEU A 182 -4.50 17.28 18.06
CA LEU A 182 -3.04 17.34 18.05
C LEU A 182 -2.45 17.23 16.63
N ASN A 183 -1.16 17.51 16.51
CA ASN A 183 -0.35 17.01 15.39
C ASN A 183 0.38 15.73 15.81
N LEU A 184 0.13 14.63 15.12
CA LEU A 184 0.77 13.35 15.39
C LEU A 184 1.95 13.16 14.42
N ILE A 185 3.17 13.17 14.95
CA ILE A 185 4.39 13.12 14.16
C ILE A 185 5.06 11.76 14.36
N ALA A 186 5.41 11.10 13.26
CA ALA A 186 6.26 9.93 13.32
C ALA A 186 7.61 10.22 12.68
N ALA A 187 8.69 9.77 13.32
CA ALA A 187 10.04 10.01 12.85
C ALA A 187 10.90 8.75 12.93
N ARG A 188 11.75 8.55 11.91
CA ARG A 188 12.78 7.51 11.90
C ARG A 188 14.01 7.99 11.12
N LYS A 189 15.16 8.09 11.79
CA LYS A 189 16.41 8.63 11.23
C LYS A 189 16.18 10.06 10.69
N LYS A 190 16.25 10.26 9.37
CA LYS A 190 16.06 11.55 8.68
C LYS A 190 14.69 11.67 7.99
N ASP A 191 13.79 10.71 8.21
CA ASP A 191 12.47 10.68 7.59
C ASP A 191 11.39 10.91 8.64
N SER A 192 10.37 11.68 8.29
CA SER A 192 9.23 11.97 9.14
C SER A 192 7.94 12.03 8.34
N ILE A 193 6.84 11.78 9.04
CA ILE A 193 5.48 11.95 8.54
C ILE A 193 4.69 12.68 9.61
N SER A 194 3.66 13.42 9.20
CA SER A 194 2.74 14.10 10.11
C SER A 194 1.30 13.76 9.74
N ILE A 195 0.46 13.68 10.77
CA ILE A 195 -0.99 13.78 10.66
C ILE A 195 -1.38 15.04 11.43
N GLU A 196 -1.78 16.07 10.70
CA GLU A 196 -2.06 17.39 11.25
C GLU A 196 -3.50 17.51 11.74
N GLY A 197 -3.70 18.06 12.94
CA GLY A 197 -5.02 18.32 13.50
C GLY A 197 -5.91 17.08 13.68
N THR A 198 -5.33 15.93 14.03
CA THR A 198 -6.08 14.71 14.35
C THR A 198 -6.54 14.71 15.80
N ALA A 199 -7.59 13.94 16.11
CA ALA A 199 -8.05 13.66 17.46
C ALA A 199 -7.95 12.16 17.74
N GLY A 200 -7.88 11.75 19.00
CA GLY A 200 -7.88 10.31 19.30
C GLY A 200 -7.41 9.92 20.69
N ILE A 201 -7.30 8.61 20.87
CA ILE A 201 -6.94 7.98 22.13
C ILE A 201 -5.72 7.09 21.92
N PHE A 202 -4.67 7.32 22.70
CA PHE A 202 -3.51 6.44 22.77
C PHE A 202 -3.66 5.45 23.92
N TYR A 203 -3.42 4.17 23.65
CA TYR A 203 -3.40 3.09 24.64
C TYR A 203 -1.96 2.58 24.85
N PRO A 204 -1.21 3.08 25.84
CA PRO A 204 0.20 2.71 26.06
C PRO A 204 0.42 1.22 26.27
N SER A 205 -0.51 0.54 26.96
CA SER A 205 -0.41 -0.88 27.28
C SER A 205 -0.48 -1.77 26.02
N LYS A 206 -1.23 -1.32 25.01
CA LYS A 206 -1.45 -1.95 23.70
C LYS A 206 -0.48 -1.43 22.62
N LEU A 207 0.09 -0.23 22.80
CA LEU A 207 0.89 0.49 21.81
C LEU A 207 0.09 0.78 20.54
N GLU A 208 -1.11 1.32 20.75
CA GLU A 208 -2.06 1.64 19.69
C GLU A 208 -2.59 3.06 19.83
N TRP A 209 -2.60 3.80 18.73
CA TRP A 209 -3.30 5.07 18.58
C TRP A 209 -4.58 4.82 17.79
N HIS A 210 -5.72 5.23 18.36
CA HIS A 210 -7.04 5.16 17.72
C HIS A 210 -7.43 6.58 17.38
N GLY A 211 -7.24 6.94 16.11
CA GLY A 211 -7.36 8.31 15.61
C GLY A 211 -8.60 8.54 14.78
N LYS A 212 -9.02 9.80 14.72
CA LYS A 212 -10.12 10.27 13.88
C LYS A 212 -9.78 11.65 13.32
N GLY A 213 -10.01 11.83 12.03
CA GLY A 213 -9.77 13.12 11.40
C GLY A 213 -8.28 13.37 11.11
N GLY A 214 -7.97 14.63 10.85
CA GLY A 214 -6.64 15.10 10.52
C GLY A 214 -6.32 15.07 9.03
N LYS A 215 -5.24 15.77 8.67
CA LYS A 215 -4.77 15.95 7.30
C LYS A 215 -3.37 15.38 7.13
N VAL A 216 -3.13 14.76 5.99
CA VAL A 216 -1.80 14.29 5.56
C VAL A 216 -1.51 14.83 4.18
N TYR A 217 -0.34 15.45 4.01
CA TYR A 217 0.06 16.08 2.76
C TYR A 217 1.06 15.20 2.00
N TRP A 218 1.16 15.41 0.68
CA TRP A 218 2.20 14.84 -0.18
C TRP A 218 3.51 15.68 -0.16
N ASP A 219 3.79 16.31 0.97
CA ASP A 219 4.89 17.26 1.21
C ASP A 219 6.31 16.71 0.94
N ARG A 220 6.46 15.38 0.84
CA ARG A 220 7.70 14.71 0.41
C ARG A 220 8.08 15.03 -1.03
N PHE A 221 7.15 15.58 -1.81
CA PHE A 221 7.31 15.97 -3.20
C PHE A 221 6.99 17.46 -3.34
N GLU A 222 7.97 18.25 -3.73
CA GLU A 222 7.87 19.71 -3.76
C GLU A 222 6.77 20.20 -4.71
N GLU A 223 6.49 19.43 -5.76
CA GLU A 223 5.46 19.72 -6.75
C GLU A 223 4.03 19.29 -6.33
N LEU A 224 3.85 18.60 -5.19
CA LEU A 224 2.56 18.09 -4.72
C LEU A 224 2.12 18.70 -3.38
N LYS A 225 2.56 19.93 -3.07
CA LYS A 225 2.26 20.60 -1.78
C LYS A 225 0.77 20.80 -1.53
N ASP A 226 -0.01 21.02 -2.60
CA ASP A 226 -1.46 21.22 -2.51
C ASP A 226 -2.25 19.90 -2.54
N VAL A 227 -1.57 18.75 -2.58
CA VAL A 227 -2.19 17.42 -2.57
C VAL A 227 -2.22 16.87 -1.16
N TYR A 228 -3.41 16.52 -0.68
CA TYR A 228 -3.60 16.02 0.68
C TYR A 228 -4.76 15.05 0.80
N ALA A 229 -4.78 14.32 1.91
CA ALA A 229 -5.91 13.49 2.32
C ALA A 229 -6.45 13.93 3.69
N GLU A 230 -7.77 14.02 3.80
CA GLU A 230 -8.49 14.10 5.07
C GLU A 230 -8.87 12.70 5.53
N LEU A 231 -8.47 12.35 6.75
CA LEU A 231 -8.61 11.00 7.26
C LEU A 231 -9.95 10.81 8.00
N GLY A 232 -10.56 9.64 7.86
CA GLY A 232 -11.66 9.19 8.73
C GLY A 232 -11.14 8.62 10.04
N GLU A 233 -11.74 7.52 10.49
CA GLU A 233 -11.26 6.76 11.65
C GLU A 233 -10.17 5.76 11.24
N TYR A 234 -9.14 5.64 12.07
CA TYR A 234 -8.00 4.78 11.80
C TYR A 234 -7.31 4.31 13.07
N LYS A 235 -6.49 3.27 12.91
CA LYS A 235 -5.70 2.70 13.98
C LYS A 235 -4.24 2.61 13.56
N ILE A 236 -3.35 3.09 14.42
CA ILE A 236 -1.90 2.99 14.24
C ILE A 236 -1.35 2.12 15.36
N GLU A 237 -0.78 0.97 14.99
CA GLU A 237 0.12 0.25 15.88
C GLU A 237 1.47 0.97 15.87
N VAL A 238 1.80 1.73 16.91
CA VAL A 238 2.97 2.64 16.90
C VAL A 238 4.32 1.92 16.77
N LYS A 239 4.34 0.59 16.89
CA LYS A 239 5.49 -0.27 16.57
C LYS A 239 5.72 -0.46 15.08
N LYS A 240 4.66 -0.42 14.27
CA LYS A 240 4.72 -0.57 12.82
C LYS A 240 5.07 0.78 12.18
N SER A 241 5.67 0.72 11.00
CA SER A 241 5.99 1.92 10.22
C SER A 241 4.93 2.26 9.16
N LEU A 242 3.89 1.44 9.03
CA LEU A 242 2.79 1.59 8.08
C LEU A 242 1.48 1.71 8.86
N TYR A 243 0.60 2.59 8.41
CA TYR A 243 -0.79 2.65 8.83
C TYR A 243 -1.71 2.80 7.61
N ASN A 244 -2.96 2.38 7.76
CA ASN A 244 -3.99 2.49 6.74
C ASN A 244 -5.24 3.14 7.35
N VAL A 245 -5.97 3.84 6.50
CA VAL A 245 -7.20 4.57 6.81
C VAL A 245 -8.25 4.07 5.82
N PRO A 246 -9.25 3.29 6.27
CA PRO A 246 -10.25 2.69 5.36
C PRO A 246 -11.11 3.71 4.63
N LYS A 247 -11.37 4.87 5.26
CA LYS A 247 -12.17 5.96 4.71
C LYS A 247 -11.38 7.26 4.78
N ALA A 248 -11.05 7.82 3.64
CA ALA A 248 -10.38 9.11 3.51
C ALA A 248 -10.96 9.88 2.32
N LYS A 249 -10.84 11.21 2.37
CA LYS A 249 -11.13 12.10 1.24
C LYS A 249 -9.82 12.61 0.67
N PHE A 250 -9.62 12.46 -0.63
CA PHE A 250 -8.40 12.85 -1.31
C PHE A 250 -8.62 14.08 -2.17
N TYR A 251 -7.76 15.07 -1.97
CA TYR A 251 -7.80 16.35 -2.67
C TYR A 251 -6.56 16.43 -3.57
N HIS A 252 -6.80 16.55 -4.87
CA HIS A 252 -5.74 16.76 -5.86
C HIS A 252 -6.23 17.80 -6.88
N PRO A 253 -5.82 19.07 -6.77
CA PRO A 253 -6.37 20.16 -7.58
C PRO A 253 -6.29 19.92 -9.09
N GLU A 254 -5.20 19.30 -9.57
CA GLU A 254 -5.05 19.05 -11.01
C GLU A 254 -5.97 17.95 -11.55
N PHE A 255 -6.16 16.85 -10.82
CA PHE A 255 -6.97 15.71 -11.27
C PHE A 255 -8.45 15.85 -10.90
N PHE A 256 -8.74 16.49 -9.77
CA PHE A 256 -10.09 16.64 -9.21
C PHE A 256 -10.33 18.09 -8.75
N PRO A 257 -10.43 19.05 -9.69
CA PRO A 257 -10.61 20.47 -9.35
C PRO A 257 -11.96 20.78 -8.70
N ASN A 258 -12.98 19.93 -8.92
CA ASN A 258 -14.35 20.14 -8.44
C ASN A 258 -14.61 19.62 -7.01
N GLY A 259 -13.60 19.05 -6.35
CA GLY A 259 -13.73 18.54 -4.99
C GLY A 259 -13.02 17.20 -4.78
N PRO A 260 -13.05 16.69 -3.53
CA PRO A 260 -12.34 15.46 -3.19
C PRO A 260 -13.03 14.22 -3.73
N ILE A 261 -12.27 13.14 -3.84
CA ILE A 261 -12.80 11.79 -4.04
C ILE A 261 -12.67 10.95 -2.76
N GLU A 262 -13.62 10.04 -2.54
CA GLU A 262 -13.59 9.13 -1.41
C GLU A 262 -12.79 7.86 -1.71
N GLY A 263 -12.15 7.30 -0.70
CA GLY A 263 -11.35 6.10 -0.87
C GLY A 263 -10.66 5.65 0.40
N SER A 264 -9.60 4.87 0.23
CA SER A 264 -8.72 4.44 1.31
C SER A 264 -7.35 5.07 1.17
N PHE A 265 -6.71 5.35 2.30
CA PHE A 265 -5.39 5.96 2.36
C PHE A 265 -4.42 5.06 3.12
N GLY A 266 -3.15 5.11 2.76
CA GLY A 266 -2.10 4.42 3.51
C GLY A 266 -0.78 5.18 3.40
N ASP A 267 -0.05 5.25 4.50
CA ASP A 267 1.26 5.89 4.53
C ASP A 267 2.27 5.10 5.35
N LYS A 268 3.53 5.21 4.92
CA LYS A 268 4.66 4.47 5.46
C LYS A 268 5.83 5.40 5.77
N ILE A 269 6.34 5.24 6.98
CA ILE A 269 7.58 5.82 7.46
C ILE A 269 8.70 4.96 6.91
N SER A 270 9.48 5.48 5.97
CA SER A 270 10.53 4.73 5.32
C SER A 270 11.75 5.61 5.13
N ALA A 271 12.87 5.23 5.75
CA ALA A 271 14.15 5.89 5.49
C ALA A 271 14.39 5.94 3.97
N LYS A 272 14.35 7.16 3.41
CA LYS A 272 14.39 7.46 1.97
C LYS A 272 15.27 6.47 1.18
N ASN A 273 14.66 5.63 0.34
CA ASN A 273 15.32 5.18 -0.88
C ASN A 273 14.99 6.21 -1.96
N LYS A 274 15.86 7.22 -2.09
CA LYS A 274 15.75 8.31 -3.08
C LYS A 274 15.63 7.81 -4.53
N ALA A 275 16.04 6.58 -4.82
CA ALA A 275 16.11 6.03 -6.17
C ALA A 275 14.75 5.70 -6.82
N THR A 276 13.65 5.59 -6.07
CA THR A 276 12.34 5.16 -6.62
C THR A 276 11.17 6.11 -6.32
N GLY A 277 11.45 7.33 -5.86
CA GLY A 277 10.40 8.33 -5.63
C GLY A 277 9.37 7.95 -4.56
N GLY A 278 9.60 6.90 -3.76
CA GLY A 278 8.71 6.45 -2.70
C GLY A 278 7.32 6.00 -3.18
N SER A 279 6.94 4.74 -2.95
CA SER A 279 5.57 4.29 -3.27
C SER A 279 4.49 4.80 -2.30
N TYR A 280 4.82 5.70 -1.39
CA TYR A 280 3.96 6.27 -0.35
C TYR A 280 4.13 7.79 -0.32
N PRO A 281 3.09 8.56 0.06
CA PRO A 281 1.76 8.10 0.49
C PRO A 281 0.95 7.43 -0.63
N ARG A 282 -0.10 6.69 -0.25
CA ARG A 282 -0.97 5.95 -1.17
C ARG A 282 -2.42 6.33 -0.95
N PHE A 283 -3.14 6.48 -2.05
CA PHE A 283 -4.59 6.60 -2.06
C PHE A 283 -5.19 5.65 -3.11
N GLU A 284 -6.36 5.10 -2.84
CA GLU A 284 -7.15 4.27 -3.76
C GLU A 284 -8.62 4.69 -3.66
N SER A 285 -9.21 5.07 -4.80
CA SER A 285 -10.60 5.50 -4.88
C SER A 285 -11.55 4.37 -4.53
N LYS A 286 -12.66 4.71 -3.87
CA LYS A 286 -13.79 3.83 -3.66
C LYS A 286 -14.55 3.58 -4.97
N ASP A 287 -14.73 4.64 -5.76
CA ASP A 287 -15.39 4.56 -7.06
C ASP A 287 -14.46 3.89 -8.07
N SER A 288 -15.00 2.92 -8.80
CA SER A 288 -14.32 2.17 -9.86
C SER A 288 -14.38 2.85 -11.23
N ILE A 289 -15.14 3.94 -11.35
CA ILE A 289 -15.34 4.69 -12.60
C ILE A 289 -15.30 6.19 -12.28
N LEU A 290 -14.11 6.78 -12.42
CA LEU A 290 -13.87 8.21 -12.35
C LEU A 290 -13.46 8.71 -13.73
N SER A 291 -13.84 9.94 -14.08
CA SER A 291 -13.39 10.61 -15.33
C SER A 291 -12.34 11.66 -15.00
N ILE A 292 -11.17 11.59 -15.65
CA ILE A 292 -10.05 12.51 -15.44
C ILE A 292 -9.56 13.00 -16.81
N SER A 293 -9.58 14.31 -17.04
CA SER A 293 -9.18 14.93 -18.32
C SER A 293 -7.81 15.61 -18.30
N ASN A 294 -7.19 15.77 -17.12
CA ASN A 294 -5.94 16.53 -16.94
C ASN A 294 -4.72 15.62 -16.75
N ILE A 295 -4.65 14.49 -17.47
CA ILE A 295 -3.49 13.58 -17.43
C ILE A 295 -2.40 14.00 -18.42
N GLY A 296 -2.82 14.68 -19.48
CA GLY A 296 -2.00 15.26 -20.54
C GLY A 296 -2.91 15.88 -21.59
N ALA A 297 -2.36 16.70 -22.48
CA ALA A 297 -3.14 17.40 -23.50
C ALA A 297 -3.93 16.43 -24.38
N GLY A 298 -5.25 16.65 -24.49
CA GLY A 298 -6.16 15.84 -25.31
C GLY A 298 -6.47 14.45 -24.74
N ILE A 299 -6.07 14.13 -23.51
CA ILE A 299 -6.23 12.78 -22.94
C ILE A 299 -7.38 12.75 -21.93
N GLN A 300 -8.38 11.92 -22.20
CA GLN A 300 -9.41 11.55 -21.21
C GLN A 300 -9.18 10.13 -20.69
N TYR A 301 -9.20 9.99 -19.37
CA TYR A 301 -9.17 8.71 -18.68
C TYR A 301 -10.52 8.42 -18.03
N THR A 302 -10.92 7.14 -18.03
CA THR A 302 -12.10 6.66 -17.30
C THR A 302 -11.79 5.35 -16.60
N GLY A 303 -11.95 5.28 -15.28
CA GLY A 303 -11.74 4.06 -14.48
C GLY A 303 -11.44 4.38 -13.03
N GLY A 304 -11.05 3.37 -12.24
CA GLY A 304 -10.64 3.53 -10.86
C GLY A 304 -9.30 4.25 -10.74
N PHE A 305 -9.04 4.90 -9.61
CA PHE A 305 -7.87 5.73 -9.43
C PHE A 305 -7.05 5.27 -8.22
N ARG A 306 -5.76 5.00 -8.43
CA ARG A 306 -4.79 4.81 -7.35
C ARG A 306 -3.65 5.79 -7.50
N PHE A 307 -3.28 6.48 -6.45
CA PHE A 307 -2.13 7.37 -6.44
C PHE A 307 -1.07 6.83 -5.48
N LYS A 308 0.14 6.56 -5.98
CA LYS A 308 1.24 6.00 -5.18
C LYS A 308 2.49 6.85 -5.37
N GLY A 309 2.88 7.60 -4.34
CA GLY A 309 3.91 8.62 -4.48
C GLY A 309 3.45 9.66 -5.50
N LYS A 310 4.13 9.74 -6.66
CA LYS A 310 3.78 10.61 -7.79
C LYS A 310 3.09 9.90 -8.96
N THR A 311 2.95 8.57 -8.90
CA THR A 311 2.46 7.77 -10.04
C THR A 311 0.99 7.44 -9.88
N VAL A 312 0.21 7.71 -10.92
CA VAL A 312 -1.18 7.30 -11.02
C VAL A 312 -1.25 5.89 -11.61
N TYR A 313 -2.05 5.04 -11.00
CA TYR A 313 -2.40 3.72 -11.50
C TYR A 313 -3.90 3.73 -11.77
N GLY A 314 -4.24 3.88 -13.04
CA GLY A 314 -5.62 3.78 -13.49
C GLY A 314 -6.01 2.31 -13.59
N PHE A 315 -7.07 1.88 -12.92
CA PHE A 315 -7.43 0.47 -12.88
C PHE A 315 -8.89 0.23 -13.25
N GLY A 316 -9.16 -0.94 -13.82
CA GLY A 316 -10.49 -1.45 -14.08
C GLY A 316 -10.62 -2.89 -13.58
N SER A 317 -11.62 -3.57 -14.10
CA SER A 317 -11.84 -5.01 -13.96
C SER A 317 -11.85 -5.68 -15.33
N LYS A 318 -11.93 -7.01 -15.35
CA LYS A 318 -12.09 -7.79 -16.59
C LYS A 318 -13.30 -7.36 -17.43
N ASP A 319 -14.41 -7.06 -16.77
CA ASP A 319 -15.67 -6.74 -17.45
C ASP A 319 -15.84 -5.22 -17.65
N HIS A 320 -15.22 -4.42 -16.79
CA HIS A 320 -15.20 -2.96 -16.89
C HIS A 320 -13.75 -2.46 -16.87
N LYS A 321 -13.07 -2.59 -18.00
CA LYS A 321 -11.69 -2.10 -18.18
C LYS A 321 -11.63 -0.59 -17.99
N ALA A 322 -10.51 -0.11 -17.46
CA ALA A 322 -10.18 1.31 -17.53
C ALA A 322 -9.95 1.70 -18.99
N LYS A 323 -10.25 2.95 -19.34
CA LYS A 323 -10.20 3.46 -20.70
C LYS A 323 -9.38 4.74 -20.78
N ILE A 324 -8.63 4.88 -21.86
CA ILE A 324 -7.96 6.11 -22.27
C ILE A 324 -8.48 6.46 -23.65
N THR A 325 -8.86 7.72 -23.85
CA THR A 325 -9.20 8.28 -25.15
C THR A 325 -8.30 9.49 -25.41
N LEU A 326 -7.60 9.48 -26.55
CA LEU A 326 -6.87 10.65 -27.04
C LEU A 326 -7.73 11.34 -28.10
N PHE A 327 -7.85 12.66 -27.98
CA PHE A 327 -8.53 13.49 -28.93
C PHE A 327 -7.53 14.40 -29.67
N LYS A 328 -7.74 14.58 -30.97
CA LYS A 328 -6.96 15.52 -31.80
C LYS A 328 -7.39 16.98 -31.57
N ASP A 329 -8.68 17.17 -31.28
CA ASP A 329 -9.33 18.43 -30.95
C ASP A 329 -10.30 18.21 -29.78
N SER A 330 -11.26 19.11 -29.54
CA SER A 330 -12.22 18.98 -28.44
C SER A 330 -13.18 17.78 -28.56
N THR A 331 -13.34 17.19 -29.74
CA THR A 331 -14.43 16.24 -30.05
C THR A 331 -13.99 15.00 -30.80
N THR A 332 -12.88 15.03 -31.54
CA THR A 332 -12.49 13.98 -32.48
C THR A 332 -11.55 12.96 -31.83
N PRO A 333 -12.02 11.74 -31.47
CA PRO A 333 -11.17 10.71 -30.89
C PRO A 333 -10.27 10.12 -31.98
N VAL A 334 -8.96 10.16 -31.75
CA VAL A 334 -7.98 9.50 -32.63
C VAL A 334 -7.53 8.17 -32.04
N PHE A 335 -7.51 8.03 -30.72
CA PHE A 335 -7.05 6.78 -30.11
C PHE A 335 -7.96 6.37 -28.95
N LYS A 336 -8.27 5.08 -28.86
CA LYS A 336 -8.89 4.46 -27.70
C LYS A 336 -8.07 3.26 -27.24
N ALA A 337 -7.83 3.21 -25.94
CA ALA A 337 -7.17 2.10 -25.27
C ALA A 337 -8.01 1.63 -24.08
N ALA A 338 -8.17 0.32 -23.91
CA ALA A 338 -8.84 -0.27 -22.76
C ALA A 338 -8.00 -1.38 -22.12
N SER A 339 -7.77 -1.31 -20.81
CA SER A 339 -6.99 -2.30 -20.04
C SER A 339 -7.44 -2.37 -18.58
N GLU A 340 -7.10 -3.46 -17.90
CA GLU A 340 -7.29 -3.59 -16.45
C GLU A 340 -6.38 -2.64 -15.65
N LEU A 341 -5.23 -2.26 -16.20
CA LEU A 341 -4.27 -1.39 -15.52
C LEU A 341 -3.49 -0.52 -16.51
N PHE A 342 -3.50 0.78 -16.24
CA PHE A 342 -2.58 1.76 -16.80
C PHE A 342 -1.66 2.31 -15.72
N VAL A 343 -0.40 2.52 -16.07
CA VAL A 343 0.56 3.30 -15.28
C VAL A 343 0.70 4.66 -15.95
N ILE A 344 0.35 5.70 -15.21
CA ILE A 344 0.25 7.07 -15.70
C ILE A 344 1.23 7.93 -14.91
N ARG A 345 2.21 8.48 -15.61
CA ARG A 345 3.06 9.57 -15.14
C ARG A 345 2.61 10.82 -15.88
N LYS A 346 1.96 11.73 -15.16
CA LYS A 346 1.37 12.94 -15.72
C LYS A 346 2.39 13.68 -16.58
N ASP A 347 1.94 14.17 -17.74
CA ASP A 347 2.73 14.91 -18.75
C ASP A 347 3.97 14.19 -19.31
N GLU A 348 4.33 13.01 -18.81
CA GLU A 348 5.46 12.21 -19.28
C GLU A 348 5.01 11.04 -20.15
N GLN A 349 4.23 10.12 -19.57
CA GLN A 349 4.00 8.81 -20.16
C GLN A 349 2.79 8.08 -19.61
N ILE A 350 2.11 7.34 -20.49
CA ILE A 350 1.17 6.30 -20.11
C ILE A 350 1.62 4.96 -20.64
N SER A 351 1.51 3.90 -19.86
CA SER A 351 1.77 2.54 -20.32
C SER A 351 0.73 1.55 -19.80
N GLY A 352 0.55 0.45 -20.53
CA GLY A 352 -0.33 -0.64 -20.16
C GLY A 352 0.06 -1.93 -20.87
N GLU A 353 -0.37 -3.05 -20.29
CA GLU A 353 -0.26 -4.38 -20.90
C GLU A 353 -1.66 -4.90 -21.22
N ARG A 354 -1.74 -5.83 -22.18
CA ARG A 354 -3.01 -6.42 -22.65
C ARG A 354 -4.07 -5.37 -22.99
N VAL A 355 -3.63 -4.32 -23.68
CA VAL A 355 -4.44 -3.16 -24.01
C VAL A 355 -5.18 -3.42 -25.31
N GLU A 356 -6.49 -3.44 -25.23
CA GLU A 356 -7.35 -3.38 -26.40
C GLU A 356 -7.27 -1.99 -27.02
N THR A 357 -6.97 -1.92 -28.31
CA THR A 357 -6.53 -0.69 -28.96
C THR A 357 -7.32 -0.43 -30.24
N VAL A 358 -7.76 0.81 -30.41
CA VAL A 358 -8.36 1.32 -31.65
C VAL A 358 -7.67 2.62 -32.03
N MET A 359 -7.12 2.67 -33.24
CA MET A 359 -6.50 3.86 -33.83
C MET A 359 -7.39 4.35 -34.97
N PHE A 360 -8.06 5.49 -34.81
CA PHE A 360 -8.99 6.06 -35.77
C PHE A 360 -8.29 6.99 -36.76
N PHE A 361 -8.76 6.97 -38.01
CA PHE A 361 -8.43 7.93 -39.06
C PHE A 361 -9.64 8.02 -40.00
N ASP A 362 -10.17 9.24 -40.18
CA ASP A 362 -11.44 9.49 -40.87
C ASP A 362 -12.58 8.57 -40.38
N GLN A 363 -13.16 7.75 -41.26
CA GLN A 363 -14.22 6.79 -40.92
C GLN A 363 -13.68 5.40 -40.59
N ASP A 364 -12.36 5.23 -40.67
CA ASP A 364 -11.67 3.95 -40.58
C ASP A 364 -10.83 3.82 -39.32
N SER A 365 -10.37 2.60 -39.07
CA SER A 365 -9.51 2.32 -37.93
C SER A 365 -8.57 1.15 -38.14
N ILE A 366 -7.51 1.15 -37.33
CA ILE A 366 -6.74 -0.05 -37.04
C ILE A 366 -7.09 -0.55 -35.63
N TYR A 367 -7.55 -1.79 -35.54
CA TYR A 367 -7.97 -2.46 -34.32
C TYR A 367 -7.00 -3.58 -33.92
N HIS A 368 -6.80 -3.76 -32.61
CA HIS A 368 -6.15 -4.94 -32.05
C HIS A 368 -6.65 -5.26 -30.63
N PRO A 369 -6.93 -6.53 -30.29
CA PRO A 369 -7.57 -6.89 -29.02
C PRO A 369 -6.62 -6.87 -27.79
N SER A 370 -5.30 -7.00 -27.98
CA SER A 370 -4.34 -7.07 -26.86
C SER A 370 -2.92 -6.63 -27.22
N LEU A 371 -2.49 -5.43 -26.79
CA LEU A 371 -1.15 -4.89 -27.06
C LEU A 371 -0.41 -4.47 -25.80
N ASN A 372 0.92 -4.48 -25.86
CA ASN A 372 1.76 -3.69 -24.96
C ASN A 372 1.80 -2.26 -25.47
N PHE A 373 1.26 -1.35 -24.69
CA PHE A 373 1.00 0.03 -25.06
C PHE A 373 1.92 0.98 -24.29
N LYS A 374 2.46 1.98 -24.98
CA LYS A 374 3.19 3.10 -24.38
C LYS A 374 2.92 4.37 -25.16
N PHE A 375 2.43 5.39 -24.48
CA PHE A 375 2.23 6.72 -25.02
C PHE A 375 3.23 7.69 -24.39
N ASP A 376 4.05 8.32 -25.23
CA ASP A 376 4.90 9.44 -24.87
C ASP A 376 4.08 10.73 -25.03
N ILE A 377 3.68 11.33 -23.91
CA ILE A 377 2.74 12.46 -23.89
C ILE A 377 3.41 13.71 -24.48
N ALA A 378 4.67 13.96 -24.12
CA ALA A 378 5.42 15.13 -24.57
C ALA A 378 5.64 15.13 -26.09
N ASN A 379 5.99 13.97 -26.66
CA ASN A 379 6.23 13.83 -28.09
C ASN A 379 4.98 13.45 -28.90
N GLN A 380 3.87 13.13 -28.24
CA GLN A 380 2.63 12.63 -28.86
C GLN A 380 2.88 11.39 -29.74
N ILE A 381 3.65 10.43 -29.23
CA ILE A 381 4.01 9.18 -29.93
C ILE A 381 3.40 7.99 -29.20
N ILE A 382 2.50 7.27 -29.88
CA ILE A 382 1.94 6.02 -29.40
C ILE A 382 2.78 4.87 -29.97
N LYS A 383 3.27 3.99 -29.10
CA LYS A 383 4.03 2.80 -29.46
C LYS A 383 3.24 1.59 -28.99
N VAL A 384 2.89 0.73 -29.93
CA VAL A 384 2.19 -0.51 -29.62
C VAL A 384 2.95 -1.71 -30.15
N ASN A 385 3.06 -2.73 -29.31
CA ASN A 385 3.80 -3.95 -29.62
C ASN A 385 2.95 -5.16 -29.29
N ARG A 386 2.96 -6.17 -30.16
CA ARG A 386 2.36 -7.45 -29.85
C ARG A 386 3.19 -8.19 -28.81
N GLY A 387 2.49 -8.79 -27.85
CA GLY A 387 3.07 -9.73 -26.91
C GLY A 387 3.34 -11.09 -27.57
N LYS A 388 3.67 -12.07 -26.73
CA LYS A 388 3.97 -13.44 -27.17
C LYS A 388 2.90 -14.45 -26.76
N ARG A 389 1.81 -14.02 -26.13
CA ARG A 389 0.81 -14.91 -25.51
C ARG A 389 -0.51 -14.87 -26.29
N GLY A 390 -1.09 -16.03 -26.59
CA GLY A 390 -2.49 -16.17 -27.05
C GLY A 390 -3.00 -15.00 -27.90
N SER A 391 -4.00 -14.28 -27.37
CA SER A 391 -4.65 -13.11 -28.00
C SER A 391 -3.72 -11.98 -28.45
N ASP A 392 -2.53 -11.85 -27.85
CA ASP A 392 -1.52 -10.87 -28.25
C ASP A 392 -0.98 -11.15 -29.65
N ARG A 393 -1.12 -12.39 -30.14
CA ARG A 393 -0.67 -12.80 -31.47
C ARG A 393 -1.73 -12.59 -32.54
N ASN A 394 -2.89 -12.00 -32.26
CA ASN A 394 -3.77 -11.59 -33.36
C ASN A 394 -3.05 -10.66 -34.36
N PRO A 395 -3.38 -10.68 -35.65
CA PRO A 395 -2.99 -9.61 -36.55
C PRO A 395 -3.74 -8.31 -36.17
N PHE A 396 -3.20 -7.17 -36.59
CA PHE A 396 -3.94 -5.91 -36.55
C PHE A 396 -4.96 -5.91 -37.68
N TYR A 397 -6.19 -5.46 -37.43
CA TYR A 397 -7.20 -5.32 -38.46
C TYR A 397 -7.28 -3.88 -38.93
N ASN A 398 -7.17 -3.62 -40.24
CA ASN A 398 -7.34 -2.31 -40.85
C ASN A 398 -8.64 -2.29 -41.66
N SER A 399 -9.60 -1.43 -41.28
CA SER A 399 -10.90 -1.37 -41.94
C SER A 399 -10.85 -0.71 -43.32
N PHE A 400 -9.91 0.21 -43.56
CA PHE A 400 -9.84 1.01 -44.79
C PHE A 400 -9.54 0.17 -46.02
N ASN A 401 -8.53 -0.69 -45.90
CA ASN A 401 -8.15 -1.61 -46.98
C ASN A 401 -8.70 -3.03 -46.75
N GLN A 402 -9.47 -3.24 -45.68
CA GLN A 402 -9.97 -4.55 -45.25
C GLN A 402 -8.85 -5.60 -45.21
N MET A 403 -7.74 -5.28 -44.52
CA MET A 403 -6.60 -6.19 -44.41
C MET A 403 -6.24 -6.51 -42.96
N ASN A 404 -5.77 -7.73 -42.75
CA ASN A 404 -5.01 -8.13 -41.59
C ASN A 404 -3.52 -7.77 -41.78
N ILE A 405 -2.92 -7.13 -40.79
CA ILE A 405 -1.52 -6.72 -40.77
C ILE A 405 -0.81 -7.54 -39.69
N ASP A 406 0.00 -8.51 -40.10
CA ASP A 406 0.88 -9.26 -39.21
C ASP A 406 2.21 -8.53 -39.08
N THR A 407 2.32 -7.73 -38.02
CA THR A 407 3.54 -7.01 -37.61
C THR A 407 3.72 -7.13 -36.11
N ASP A 408 4.95 -7.07 -35.59
CA ASP A 408 5.17 -7.05 -34.14
C ASP A 408 4.96 -5.65 -33.53
N ARG A 409 5.04 -4.57 -34.33
CA ARG A 409 5.05 -3.19 -33.82
C ARG A 409 4.45 -2.17 -34.80
N ILE A 410 3.69 -1.23 -34.26
CA ILE A 410 3.27 0.00 -34.92
C ILE A 410 3.66 1.20 -34.03
N ASP A 411 4.34 2.18 -34.62
CA ASP A 411 4.59 3.48 -34.01
C ASP A 411 3.72 4.53 -34.69
N TRP A 412 2.82 5.16 -33.93
CA TRP A 412 1.96 6.22 -34.42
C TRP A 412 2.43 7.60 -33.93
N PHE A 413 2.78 8.45 -34.88
CA PHE A 413 3.15 9.84 -34.67
C PHE A 413 1.91 10.71 -34.85
N VAL A 414 1.19 10.97 -33.76
CA VAL A 414 -0.13 11.63 -33.80
C VAL A 414 -0.04 13.02 -34.45
N GLN A 415 0.97 13.83 -34.09
CA GLN A 415 1.16 15.18 -34.67
C GLN A 415 1.56 15.18 -36.15
N LYS A 416 2.16 14.08 -36.64
CA LYS A 416 2.59 13.96 -38.03
C LYS A 416 1.54 13.29 -38.91
N ASP A 417 0.42 12.85 -38.32
CA ASP A 417 -0.63 12.09 -38.99
C ASP A 417 -0.01 10.90 -39.75
N SER A 418 0.92 10.15 -39.12
CA SER A 418 1.59 9.02 -39.78
C SER A 418 1.86 7.84 -38.86
N MET A 419 1.65 6.63 -39.38
CA MET A 419 1.94 5.38 -38.70
C MET A 419 3.09 4.66 -39.40
N VAL A 420 4.06 4.20 -38.63
CA VAL A 420 5.19 3.40 -39.11
C VAL A 420 4.98 1.96 -38.67
N ILE A 421 4.88 1.06 -39.65
CA ILE A 421 4.59 -0.36 -39.46
C ILE A 421 5.87 -1.15 -39.65
N GLY A 422 6.19 -1.97 -38.64
CA GLY A 422 7.46 -2.68 -38.57
C GLY A 422 8.62 -1.73 -38.31
N SER A 423 9.31 -1.87 -37.20
CA SER A 423 10.66 -1.32 -37.03
C SER A 423 11.41 -2.05 -35.94
N VAL A 424 12.70 -2.29 -36.16
CA VAL A 424 13.63 -2.68 -35.10
C VAL A 424 14.30 -1.41 -34.56
N LEU A 425 14.45 -1.33 -33.24
CA LEU A 425 15.14 -0.22 -32.56
C LEU A 425 16.52 0.02 -33.19
N PRO A 426 16.91 1.28 -33.49
CA PRO A 426 18.31 1.61 -33.71
C PRO A 426 19.10 1.23 -32.44
N GLY A 427 20.05 0.29 -32.57
CA GLY A 427 20.93 -0.12 -31.46
C GLY A 427 20.45 -1.27 -30.56
N GLY A 428 19.34 -1.94 -30.89
CA GLY A 428 18.91 -3.14 -30.17
C GLY A 428 19.64 -4.40 -30.64
N ILE A 429 20.31 -5.12 -29.71
CA ILE A 429 20.82 -6.49 -29.96
C ILE A 429 19.61 -7.44 -29.90
N GLY A 430 18.88 -7.58 -31.01
CA GLY A 430 17.72 -8.47 -31.08
C GLY A 430 17.29 -8.80 -32.50
N LYS A 431 17.04 -10.09 -32.76
CA LYS A 431 16.37 -10.60 -33.96
C LYS A 431 14.86 -10.30 -33.87
N GLY A 432 14.47 -9.03 -34.00
CA GLY A 432 13.06 -8.69 -34.21
C GLY A 432 12.56 -9.28 -35.54
N ASN A 433 11.28 -9.60 -35.66
CA ASN A 433 10.72 -10.05 -36.93
C ASN A 433 10.87 -8.93 -37.98
N THR A 434 11.72 -9.16 -38.99
CA THR A 434 11.96 -8.21 -40.09
C THR A 434 10.90 -8.30 -41.18
N GLN A 435 10.05 -9.33 -41.11
CA GLN A 435 8.99 -9.59 -42.06
C GLN A 435 7.65 -9.08 -41.50
N VAL A 436 6.96 -8.29 -42.32
CA VAL A 436 5.57 -7.88 -42.10
C VAL A 436 4.74 -8.41 -43.27
N SER A 437 3.53 -8.87 -42.99
CA SER A 437 2.58 -9.22 -44.04
C SER A 437 1.25 -8.49 -43.91
N PHE A 438 0.67 -8.17 -45.06
CA PHE A 438 -0.64 -7.57 -45.22
C PHE A 438 -1.47 -8.55 -46.04
N GLU A 439 -2.63 -8.94 -45.52
CA GLU A 439 -3.44 -10.01 -46.07
C GLU A 439 -4.88 -9.54 -46.17
N SER A 440 -5.48 -9.65 -47.35
CA SER A 440 -6.91 -9.35 -47.57
C SER A 440 -7.81 -10.19 -46.66
N LEU A 441 -8.96 -9.64 -46.25
CA LEU A 441 -9.98 -10.44 -45.56
C LEU A 441 -10.57 -11.55 -46.44
N GLU A 442 -10.54 -11.38 -47.77
CA GLU A 442 -11.01 -12.37 -48.76
C GLU A 442 -9.88 -13.30 -49.25
N TYR A 443 -8.68 -13.19 -48.67
CA TYR A 443 -7.55 -14.06 -49.02
C TYR A 443 -7.88 -15.53 -48.76
N PHE A 444 -7.57 -16.39 -49.73
CA PHE A 444 -7.57 -17.83 -49.57
C PHE A 444 -6.40 -18.45 -50.34
N ASP A 445 -5.72 -19.38 -49.70
CA ASP A 445 -4.71 -20.22 -50.32
C ASP A 445 -4.94 -21.67 -49.92
N GLU A 446 -5.09 -22.55 -50.93
CA GLU A 446 -5.36 -23.96 -50.71
C GLU A 446 -4.19 -24.65 -50.00
N GLY A 447 -2.95 -24.21 -50.26
CA GLY A 447 -1.76 -24.69 -49.59
C GLY A 447 -1.80 -24.42 -48.09
N ASP A 448 -2.14 -23.20 -47.68
CA ASP A 448 -2.32 -22.82 -46.27
C ASP A 448 -3.46 -23.60 -45.62
N TYR A 449 -4.59 -23.78 -46.31
CA TYR A 449 -5.69 -24.60 -45.83
C TYR A 449 -5.25 -26.05 -45.54
N ARG A 450 -4.54 -26.68 -46.49
CA ARG A 450 -3.98 -28.04 -46.32
C ARG A 450 -2.90 -28.08 -45.23
N ARG A 451 -2.09 -27.03 -45.09
CA ARG A 451 -1.05 -26.91 -44.05
C ARG A 451 -1.66 -26.90 -42.64
N ILE A 452 -2.77 -26.21 -42.45
CA ILE A 452 -3.50 -26.16 -41.16
C ILE A 452 -4.08 -27.53 -40.78
N GLN A 453 -4.53 -28.32 -41.77
CA GLN A 453 -4.92 -29.72 -41.52
C GLN A 453 -3.74 -30.57 -41.05
N SER A 454 -2.54 -30.33 -41.61
CA SER A 454 -1.34 -31.10 -41.28
C SER A 454 -1.58 -32.61 -41.42
N ILE A 455 -1.24 -33.41 -40.42
CA ILE A 455 -1.47 -34.87 -40.38
C ILE A 455 -2.82 -35.27 -39.78
N ALA A 456 -3.71 -34.32 -39.48
CA ALA A 456 -5.01 -34.61 -38.89
C ALA A 456 -6.00 -35.16 -39.92
N ASP A 457 -6.88 -36.06 -39.47
CA ASP A 457 -7.92 -36.68 -40.29
C ASP A 457 -8.98 -35.68 -40.81
N TYR A 458 -9.07 -34.50 -40.19
CA TYR A 458 -9.98 -33.43 -40.57
C TYR A 458 -9.32 -32.06 -40.45
N ASN A 459 -9.78 -31.12 -41.27
CA ASN A 459 -9.28 -29.74 -41.23
C ASN A 459 -9.88 -28.97 -40.04
N PRO A 460 -9.05 -28.38 -39.14
CA PRO A 460 -9.52 -27.58 -38.01
C PRO A 460 -10.45 -26.43 -38.39
N ILE A 461 -10.22 -25.77 -39.53
CA ILE A 461 -11.06 -24.66 -40.02
C ILE A 461 -12.46 -25.16 -40.38
N ALA A 462 -12.55 -26.28 -41.11
CA ALA A 462 -13.83 -26.90 -41.43
C ALA A 462 -14.59 -27.34 -40.17
N ALA A 463 -13.89 -27.96 -39.21
CA ALA A 463 -14.48 -28.38 -37.95
C ALA A 463 -15.04 -27.18 -37.16
N LEU A 464 -14.29 -26.09 -37.07
CA LEU A 464 -14.72 -24.86 -36.40
C LEU A 464 -16.00 -24.28 -37.02
N LYS A 465 -16.07 -24.21 -38.37
CA LYS A 465 -17.28 -23.77 -39.07
C LYS A 465 -18.48 -24.63 -38.71
N VAL A 466 -18.36 -25.95 -38.85
CA VAL A 466 -19.45 -26.90 -38.57
C VAL A 466 -19.91 -26.81 -37.11
N ILE A 467 -18.98 -26.74 -36.16
CA ILE A 467 -19.29 -26.65 -34.73
C ILE A 467 -20.00 -25.33 -34.41
N SER A 468 -19.50 -24.20 -34.95
CA SER A 468 -20.08 -22.87 -34.79
C SER A 468 -21.51 -22.81 -35.35
N GLU A 469 -21.70 -23.27 -36.59
CA GLU A 469 -23.02 -23.33 -37.26
C GLU A 469 -24.00 -24.23 -36.51
N LYS A 470 -23.58 -25.43 -36.12
CA LYS A 470 -24.41 -26.38 -35.36
C LYS A 470 -24.84 -25.82 -34.00
N LYS A 471 -23.98 -25.04 -33.36
CA LYS A 471 -24.28 -24.41 -32.06
C LYS A 471 -25.09 -23.11 -32.22
N GLY A 472 -25.08 -22.51 -33.41
CA GLY A 472 -25.71 -21.21 -33.68
C GLY A 472 -24.98 -20.03 -33.07
N THR A 473 -23.68 -20.15 -32.78
CA THR A 473 -22.87 -19.08 -32.18
C THR A 473 -21.40 -19.20 -32.56
N LYS A 474 -20.76 -18.05 -32.78
CA LYS A 474 -19.30 -17.95 -33.01
C LYS A 474 -18.50 -18.00 -31.71
N THR A 475 -19.14 -17.84 -30.56
CA THR A 475 -18.47 -17.86 -29.25
C THR A 475 -18.64 -19.23 -28.61
N LEU A 476 -17.54 -19.96 -28.47
CA LEU A 476 -17.50 -21.35 -28.01
C LEU A 476 -16.65 -21.47 -26.75
N ASP A 477 -17.08 -22.33 -25.83
CA ASP A 477 -16.21 -22.80 -24.74
C ASP A 477 -15.09 -23.67 -25.32
N ALA A 478 -13.84 -23.41 -24.91
CA ALA A 478 -12.67 -24.07 -25.46
C ALA A 478 -12.64 -25.57 -25.14
N ASN A 479 -13.15 -25.98 -23.98
CA ASN A 479 -13.23 -27.39 -23.61
C ASN A 479 -14.33 -28.10 -24.41
N PHE A 480 -15.47 -27.46 -24.62
CA PHE A 480 -16.51 -27.95 -25.54
C PHE A 480 -15.95 -28.15 -26.95
N LEU A 481 -15.25 -27.15 -27.49
CA LEU A 481 -14.60 -27.24 -28.80
C LEU A 481 -13.64 -28.43 -28.85
N ALA A 482 -12.76 -28.58 -27.85
CA ALA A 482 -11.83 -29.72 -27.76
C ALA A 482 -12.57 -31.06 -27.80
N LYS A 483 -13.66 -31.20 -27.04
CA LYS A 483 -14.46 -32.44 -26.98
C LYS A 483 -15.19 -32.74 -28.27
N GLN A 484 -15.64 -31.73 -29.01
CA GLN A 484 -16.24 -31.93 -30.33
C GLN A 484 -15.21 -32.36 -31.38
N MET A 485 -13.97 -31.85 -31.28
CA MET A 485 -12.86 -32.26 -32.12
C MET A 485 -12.41 -33.71 -31.85
N ASN A 486 -12.28 -34.09 -30.58
CA ASN A 486 -12.08 -35.47 -30.17
C ASN A 486 -12.53 -35.63 -28.70
N PRO A 487 -13.33 -36.65 -28.34
CA PRO A 487 -13.77 -36.84 -26.96
C PRO A 487 -12.62 -36.95 -25.93
N ARG A 488 -11.42 -37.35 -26.36
CA ARG A 488 -10.22 -37.47 -25.52
C ARG A 488 -9.45 -36.15 -25.36
N PHE A 489 -9.70 -35.15 -26.19
CA PHE A 489 -9.00 -33.86 -26.08
C PHE A 489 -9.46 -33.04 -24.88
N SER A 490 -8.58 -32.17 -24.43
CA SER A 490 -8.83 -31.12 -23.46
C SER A 490 -8.33 -29.79 -24.04
N VAL A 491 -8.59 -28.69 -23.32
CA VAL A 491 -8.08 -27.36 -23.69
C VAL A 491 -6.56 -27.37 -23.85
N SER A 492 -5.83 -28.05 -22.96
CA SER A 492 -4.36 -28.14 -23.03
C SER A 492 -3.89 -28.88 -24.28
N SER A 493 -4.62 -29.89 -24.74
CA SER A 493 -4.28 -30.66 -25.95
C SER A 493 -4.42 -29.83 -27.23
N ILE A 494 -5.36 -28.90 -27.29
CA ILE A 494 -5.61 -28.06 -28.46
C ILE A 494 -4.99 -26.66 -28.35
N GLN A 495 -4.29 -26.35 -27.26
CA GLN A 495 -3.81 -25.01 -26.97
C GLN A 495 -2.85 -24.47 -28.04
N SER A 496 -1.90 -25.29 -28.49
CA SER A 496 -0.98 -24.90 -29.57
C SER A 496 -1.72 -24.57 -30.86
N LEU A 497 -2.68 -25.42 -31.24
CA LEU A 497 -3.55 -25.19 -32.39
C LEU A 497 -4.33 -23.87 -32.25
N LEU A 498 -4.94 -23.61 -31.09
CA LEU A 498 -5.65 -22.36 -30.85
C LEU A 498 -4.72 -21.14 -30.98
N TYR A 499 -3.50 -21.21 -30.47
CA TYR A 499 -2.52 -20.13 -30.62
C TYR A 499 -2.06 -19.92 -32.06
N ASP A 500 -1.88 -21.00 -32.83
CA ASP A 500 -1.56 -20.91 -34.25
C ASP A 500 -2.71 -20.30 -35.06
N LEU A 501 -3.95 -20.66 -34.73
CA LEU A 501 -5.15 -20.09 -35.35
C LEU A 501 -5.35 -18.62 -34.96
N VAL A 502 -5.03 -18.22 -33.74
CA VAL A 502 -5.01 -16.81 -33.33
C VAL A 502 -3.94 -16.04 -34.10
N ALA A 503 -2.73 -16.60 -34.22
CA ALA A 503 -1.62 -15.98 -34.93
C ALA A 503 -1.96 -15.69 -36.40
N GLN A 504 -2.75 -16.58 -37.02
CA GLN A 504 -3.23 -16.46 -38.40
C GLN A 504 -4.56 -15.70 -38.54
N GLY A 505 -5.13 -15.20 -37.44
CA GLY A 505 -6.36 -14.41 -37.46
C GLY A 505 -7.66 -15.19 -37.67
N PHE A 506 -7.66 -16.51 -37.48
CA PHE A 506 -8.86 -17.35 -37.62
C PHE A 506 -9.79 -17.29 -36.39
N VAL A 507 -9.23 -17.13 -35.20
CA VAL A 507 -10.01 -17.08 -33.96
C VAL A 507 -9.46 -16.02 -33.02
N ASN A 508 -10.28 -15.52 -32.09
CA ASN A 508 -9.78 -14.95 -30.84
C ASN A 508 -9.86 -16.04 -29.76
N TYR A 509 -8.84 -16.14 -28.91
CA TYR A 509 -8.85 -17.06 -27.78
C TYR A 509 -8.50 -16.32 -26.48
N ASP A 510 -9.48 -16.23 -25.58
CA ASP A 510 -9.28 -15.77 -24.21
C ASP A 510 -8.92 -16.98 -23.34
N SER A 511 -7.63 -17.12 -23.03
CA SER A 511 -7.13 -18.22 -22.20
C SER A 511 -7.60 -18.16 -20.74
N ASP A 512 -7.94 -16.96 -20.25
CA ASP A 512 -8.36 -16.77 -18.86
C ASP A 512 -9.83 -17.16 -18.68
N LYS A 513 -10.68 -16.87 -19.69
CA LYS A 513 -12.09 -17.29 -19.73
C LYS A 513 -12.30 -18.66 -20.40
N GLN A 514 -11.27 -19.20 -21.06
CA GLN A 514 -11.36 -20.39 -21.92
C GLN A 514 -12.45 -20.27 -23.00
N ILE A 515 -12.54 -19.10 -23.62
CA ILE A 515 -13.52 -18.82 -24.69
C ILE A 515 -12.79 -18.63 -26.01
N VAL A 516 -13.27 -19.31 -27.05
CA VAL A 516 -12.83 -19.18 -28.44
C VAL A 516 -13.92 -18.46 -29.23
N GLU A 517 -13.58 -17.35 -29.87
CA GLU A 517 -14.44 -16.65 -30.82
C GLU A 517 -13.98 -16.99 -32.24
N VAL A 518 -14.86 -17.63 -33.01
CA VAL A 518 -14.65 -17.99 -34.40
C VAL A 518 -14.85 -16.75 -35.28
N LYS A 519 -13.83 -16.35 -36.05
CA LYS A 519 -13.92 -15.19 -36.94
C LYS A 519 -14.48 -15.57 -38.31
N ASP A 520 -14.94 -14.55 -39.06
CA ASP A 520 -15.45 -14.73 -40.43
C ASP A 520 -14.43 -15.36 -41.38
N LYS A 521 -13.14 -15.16 -41.14
CA LYS A 521 -12.06 -15.83 -41.88
C LYS A 521 -12.17 -17.36 -41.87
N VAL A 522 -12.67 -17.95 -40.77
CA VAL A 522 -12.91 -19.42 -40.70
C VAL A 522 -14.02 -19.83 -41.67
N LEU A 523 -15.09 -19.04 -41.72
CA LEU A 523 -16.24 -19.31 -42.58
C LEU A 523 -15.82 -19.18 -44.04
N HIS A 524 -15.13 -18.07 -44.37
CA HIS A 524 -14.55 -17.80 -45.69
C HIS A 524 -13.67 -18.95 -46.17
N TYR A 525 -12.62 -19.31 -45.41
CA TYR A 525 -11.69 -20.36 -45.83
C TYR A 525 -12.35 -21.73 -46.03
N ALA A 526 -13.32 -22.10 -45.19
CA ALA A 526 -14.00 -23.39 -45.30
C ALA A 526 -15.04 -23.44 -46.44
N ASP A 527 -15.58 -22.30 -46.88
CA ASP A 527 -16.45 -22.24 -48.05
C ASP A 527 -15.66 -22.05 -49.34
N ALA A 528 -14.58 -21.26 -49.33
CA ALA A 528 -13.66 -21.08 -50.46
C ALA A 528 -12.99 -22.40 -50.86
N SER A 529 -12.58 -23.22 -49.88
CA SER A 529 -12.03 -24.57 -50.14
C SER A 529 -13.01 -25.55 -50.79
N ARG A 530 -14.29 -25.17 -50.86
CA ARG A 530 -15.37 -25.93 -51.48
C ARG A 530 -15.97 -25.21 -52.70
N GLU A 531 -15.30 -24.16 -53.17
CA GLU A 531 -15.72 -23.35 -54.33
C GLU A 531 -17.12 -22.74 -54.15
N LYS A 532 -17.50 -22.42 -52.90
CA LYS A 532 -18.83 -21.84 -52.58
C LYS A 532 -18.86 -20.32 -52.54
N VAL A 533 -17.70 -19.69 -52.38
CA VAL A 533 -17.53 -18.24 -52.33
C VAL A 533 -16.29 -17.88 -53.13
N ASP A 534 -16.32 -16.68 -53.71
CA ASP A 534 -15.14 -16.11 -54.39
C ASP A 534 -14.07 -15.76 -53.35
N TYR A 535 -12.82 -15.71 -53.79
CA TYR A 535 -11.67 -15.38 -52.96
C TYR A 535 -10.56 -14.72 -53.79
N ASP A 536 -9.64 -14.05 -53.09
CA ASP A 536 -8.44 -13.49 -53.68
C ASP A 536 -7.16 -14.19 -53.19
N VAL A 537 -6.03 -13.87 -53.81
CA VAL A 537 -4.69 -14.27 -53.36
C VAL A 537 -3.85 -13.05 -52.93
N LEU A 538 -4.52 -11.97 -52.51
CA LEU A 538 -3.90 -10.69 -52.21
C LEU A 538 -3.21 -10.74 -50.83
N ARG A 539 -1.92 -11.05 -50.88
CA ARG A 539 -1.02 -11.00 -49.74
C ARG A 539 0.27 -10.29 -50.11
N ILE A 540 0.60 -9.24 -49.37
CA ILE A 540 1.82 -8.45 -49.55
C ILE A 540 2.78 -8.79 -48.42
N VAL A 541 4.01 -9.16 -48.75
CA VAL A 541 5.08 -9.45 -47.79
C VAL A 541 6.20 -8.45 -47.98
N SER A 542 6.60 -7.78 -46.89
CA SER A 542 7.73 -6.87 -46.86
C SER A 542 8.75 -7.38 -45.85
N GLU A 543 10.01 -7.58 -46.27
CA GLU A 543 11.10 -7.98 -45.38
C GLU A 543 12.22 -6.93 -45.43
N THR A 544 12.49 -6.28 -44.30
CA THR A 544 13.52 -5.24 -44.22
C THR A 544 13.98 -5.02 -42.78
N LYS A 545 15.17 -4.44 -42.62
CA LYS A 545 15.70 -3.98 -41.34
C LYS A 545 15.27 -2.55 -40.98
N LYS A 546 14.55 -1.87 -41.89
CA LYS A 546 13.99 -0.51 -41.73
C LYS A 546 12.48 -0.59 -41.49
N ALA A 547 11.77 0.51 -41.72
CA ALA A 547 10.31 0.51 -41.76
C ALA A 547 9.79 -0.37 -42.90
N ASN A 548 8.86 -1.28 -42.61
CA ASN A 548 8.25 -2.14 -43.62
C ASN A 548 7.17 -1.42 -44.42
N ALA A 549 6.40 -0.55 -43.76
CA ALA A 549 5.44 0.35 -44.40
C ALA A 549 5.27 1.64 -43.60
N VAL A 550 4.84 2.69 -44.29
CA VAL A 550 4.43 3.96 -43.69
C VAL A 550 3.03 4.28 -44.18
N PHE A 551 2.09 4.44 -43.27
CA PHE A 551 0.73 4.85 -43.56
C PHE A 551 0.61 6.35 -43.26
N ASN A 552 0.38 7.14 -44.31
CA ASN A 552 0.17 8.59 -44.20
C ASN A 552 -1.33 8.85 -44.05
N LEU A 553 -1.73 9.47 -42.94
CA LEU A 553 -3.11 9.77 -42.59
C LEU A 553 -3.53 11.17 -43.05
N LYS A 554 -2.63 11.93 -43.69
CA LYS A 554 -2.99 13.18 -44.36
C LYS A 554 -3.63 12.84 -45.71
N THR A 555 -4.94 12.97 -45.76
CA THR A 555 -5.72 13.02 -46.99
C THR A 555 -5.61 14.39 -47.66
#